data_AF-A0A8H3X2E7-F1
#
_entry.id   AF-A0A8H3X2E7-F1
#
_cell.length_a   1.000
_cell.length_b   1.000
_cell.length_c   1.000
_cell.angle_alpha   90.00
_cell.angle_beta   90.00
_cell.angle_gamma   90.00
#
_symmetry.space_group_name_H-M   'P 1'
#
loop_
_entity.id
_entity.type
_entity.pdbx_description
1 polymer ?
#
loop_
_entity_poly.entity_id
_entity_poly.type
_entity_poly.pdbx_seq_one_letter_code
_entity_poly.pdbx_strand_id
1 'polypeptide(L)'
;MTVESNKIVNSGLDVVTPNNKIPITNSLNQNFQTVTLNYKQNCYISVNSYLTNLEEPGEKVMDFQISNLDHCIVNLVSSNVTIGAIHIKGLKDTIIMSGPVRSSILIHDCERCVFLIGCHQFRMHTSRQMTIYLHTTSHPIIEDCNNILFAPYTLSVPSLGNMFEAAKLDPTNNKYDKVEDFNWLRQQASPNWQTVLENKILKDWPFLHVDDPKDEETVLNVLNEILGSQLIS
;
A
#
# COMPACT_ATOMS: atom_id res chain seq x y z
N MET A 1 10.56 63.47 -14.29
CA MET A 1 11.64 62.94 -13.43
C MET A 1 10.98 62.62 -12.11
N THR A 2 10.44 61.42 -12.03
CA THR A 2 9.47 60.99 -11.01
C THR A 2 10.21 60.08 -10.04
N VAL A 3 10.16 60.39 -8.75
CA VAL A 3 10.75 59.56 -7.70
C VAL A 3 9.67 58.56 -7.28
N GLU A 4 9.80 57.30 -7.69
CA GLU A 4 8.96 56.20 -7.22
C GLU A 4 9.50 55.63 -5.92
N SER A 5 8.58 55.39 -4.99
CA SER A 5 8.80 54.81 -3.68
C SER A 5 8.59 53.30 -3.77
N ASN A 6 9.60 52.54 -3.33
CA ASN A 6 9.56 51.08 -3.23
C ASN A 6 8.46 50.61 -2.26
N LYS A 7 7.53 49.79 -2.74
CA LYS A 7 6.73 48.88 -1.90
C LYS A 7 7.07 47.44 -2.26
N ILE A 8 7.57 46.73 -1.25
CA ILE A 8 7.72 45.28 -1.19
C ILE A 8 6.34 44.66 -1.30
N VAL A 9 6.14 43.71 -2.22
CA VAL A 9 4.99 42.79 -2.19
C VAL A 9 5.56 41.38 -2.23
N ASN A 10 5.39 40.69 -1.11
CA ASN A 10 5.67 39.28 -0.96
C ASN A 10 4.36 38.48 -1.12
N SER A 11 4.53 37.23 -1.52
CA SER A 11 3.69 36.05 -1.26
C SER A 11 2.30 35.91 -1.89
N GLY A 12 2.15 34.81 -2.62
CA GLY A 12 0.89 34.18 -3.01
C GLY A 12 1.12 32.86 -3.75
N LEU A 13 1.79 31.89 -3.12
CA LEU A 13 1.75 30.48 -3.53
C LEU A 13 0.49 29.88 -2.89
N ASP A 14 -0.39 29.30 -3.72
CA ASP A 14 -1.60 28.64 -3.25
C ASP A 14 -1.23 27.38 -2.45
N VAL A 15 -1.34 27.48 -1.13
CA VAL A 15 -1.35 26.33 -0.22
C VAL A 15 -2.70 25.65 -0.37
N VAL A 16 -2.73 24.51 -1.07
CA VAL A 16 -3.92 23.65 -1.10
C VAL A 16 -4.04 22.97 0.26
N THR A 17 -4.81 23.56 1.15
CA THR A 17 -5.38 22.85 2.30
C THR A 17 -6.46 21.89 1.79
N PRO A 18 -6.55 20.63 2.26
CA PRO A 18 -7.60 19.73 1.86
C PRO A 18 -8.89 20.13 2.59
N ASN A 19 -9.58 21.14 2.07
CA ASN A 19 -10.94 21.50 2.48
C ASN A 19 -11.97 21.04 1.43
N ASN A 20 -11.79 19.83 0.91
CA ASN A 20 -12.85 19.11 0.21
C ASN A 20 -13.38 18.04 1.15
N LYS A 21 -14.53 18.32 1.77
CA LYS A 21 -15.35 17.28 2.41
C LYS A 21 -15.74 16.26 1.33
N ILE A 22 -15.04 15.14 1.31
CA ILE A 22 -15.41 13.97 0.51
C ILE A 22 -16.77 13.46 1.02
N PRO A 23 -17.72 13.05 0.16
CA PRO A 23 -19.03 12.61 0.61
C PRO A 23 -18.90 11.34 1.45
N ILE A 24 -19.20 11.44 2.74
CA ILE A 24 -19.35 10.28 3.63
C ILE A 24 -20.75 9.73 3.41
N THR A 25 -20.88 8.59 2.74
CA THR A 25 -22.16 7.87 2.68
C THR A 25 -22.31 7.06 3.97
N ASN A 26 -23.05 7.60 4.93
CA ASN A 26 -23.35 6.92 6.19
C ASN A 26 -24.32 5.74 5.96
N SER A 27 -23.83 4.51 6.13
CA SER A 27 -24.69 3.36 6.42
C SER A 27 -24.03 2.40 7.42
N LEU A 28 -24.62 2.34 8.61
CA LEU A 28 -24.59 1.24 9.61
C LEU A 28 -23.22 0.67 10.04
N ASN A 29 -22.36 1.53 10.59
CA ASN A 29 -21.56 1.33 11.81
C ASN A 29 -20.70 2.59 11.98
N GLN A 30 -20.83 3.34 13.08
CA GLN A 30 -20.12 4.62 13.23
C GLN A 30 -18.58 4.49 13.22
N ASN A 31 -18.04 3.27 13.41
CA ASN A 31 -16.61 2.99 13.44
C ASN A 31 -16.05 2.38 12.15
N PHE A 32 -16.87 2.19 11.11
CA PHE A 32 -16.44 1.67 9.82
C PHE A 32 -16.36 2.79 8.78
N GLN A 33 -15.25 2.85 8.06
CA GLN A 33 -15.02 3.85 7.02
C GLN A 33 -14.42 3.22 5.77
N THR A 34 -14.90 3.59 4.59
CA THR A 34 -14.21 3.30 3.33
C THR A 34 -13.45 4.54 2.88
N VAL A 35 -12.16 4.37 2.58
CA VAL A 35 -11.26 5.41 2.08
C VAL A 35 -10.95 5.13 0.61
N THR A 36 -11.18 6.11 -0.25
CA THR A 36 -10.87 6.02 -1.68
C THR A 36 -9.68 6.91 -2.01
N LEU A 37 -8.64 6.30 -2.60
CA LEU A 37 -7.45 6.96 -3.12
C LEU A 37 -7.43 6.78 -4.63
N ASN A 38 -7.46 7.88 -5.37
CA ASN A 38 -7.48 7.80 -6.83
C ASN A 38 -6.69 8.92 -7.52
N TYR A 39 -6.14 8.59 -8.69
CA TYR A 39 -5.55 9.56 -9.64
C TYR A 39 -4.47 10.46 -9.02
N LYS A 40 -3.58 9.90 -8.19
CA LYS A 40 -2.42 10.62 -7.63
C LYS A 40 -1.14 10.19 -8.32
N GLN A 41 -0.17 11.11 -8.35
CA GLN A 41 1.15 10.86 -8.88
C GLN A 41 2.23 11.51 -8.02
N ASN A 42 3.44 10.94 -8.04
CA ASN A 42 4.64 11.48 -7.41
C ASN A 42 4.44 11.89 -5.93
N CYS A 43 3.69 11.10 -5.17
CA CYS A 43 3.30 11.50 -3.82
C CYS A 43 3.45 10.39 -2.80
N TYR A 44 3.64 10.82 -1.56
CA TYR A 44 3.50 9.99 -0.39
C TYR A 44 2.08 10.12 0.18
N ILE A 45 1.47 9.00 0.56
CA ILE A 45 0.15 8.96 1.17
C ILE A 45 0.24 8.14 2.46
N SER A 46 -0.09 8.76 3.59
CA SER A 46 -0.17 8.07 4.89
C SER A 46 -1.63 7.84 5.30
N VAL A 47 -1.90 6.70 5.93
CA VAL A 47 -3.20 6.45 6.59
C VAL A 47 -3.54 7.51 7.63
N ASN A 48 -2.53 8.12 8.25
CA ASN A 48 -2.71 9.16 9.26
C ASN A 48 -3.47 10.39 8.72
N SER A 49 -3.39 10.67 7.41
CA SER A 49 -4.16 11.72 6.74
C SER A 49 -5.68 11.49 6.76
N TYR A 50 -6.13 10.27 7.05
CA TYR A 50 -7.55 9.86 7.08
C TYR A 50 -8.06 9.56 8.49
N LEU A 51 -7.21 9.70 9.51
CA LEU A 51 -7.59 9.54 10.90
C LEU A 51 -8.26 10.80 11.42
N THR A 52 -9.57 10.93 11.21
CA THR A 52 -10.39 11.92 11.93
C THR A 52 -10.82 11.38 13.29
N ASN A 53 -10.77 12.23 14.32
CA ASN A 53 -11.30 12.02 15.67
C ASN A 53 -10.84 10.72 16.37
N LEU A 54 -9.54 10.62 16.66
CA LEU A 54 -8.96 9.52 17.46
C LEU A 54 -9.48 9.45 18.91
N GLU A 55 -10.24 10.46 19.35
CA GLU A 55 -10.75 10.57 20.72
C GLU A 55 -12.00 9.71 20.96
N GLU A 56 -12.66 9.20 19.92
CA GLU A 56 -13.84 8.35 20.11
C GLU A 56 -13.43 6.93 20.51
N PRO A 57 -13.89 6.43 21.67
CA PRO A 57 -13.53 5.09 22.13
C PRO A 57 -14.16 4.01 21.23
N GLY A 58 -13.32 3.16 20.65
CA GLY A 58 -13.77 2.00 19.87
C GLY A 58 -12.73 1.52 18.85
N GLU A 59 -12.90 0.27 18.39
CA GLU A 59 -12.13 -0.25 17.25
C GLU A 59 -12.56 0.49 15.98
N LYS A 60 -11.64 1.24 15.35
CA LYS A 60 -11.87 1.89 14.05
C LYS A 60 -11.46 0.95 12.93
N VAL A 61 -12.38 0.62 12.04
CA VAL A 61 -12.16 -0.27 10.91
C VAL A 61 -12.17 0.53 9.61
N MET A 62 -11.15 0.35 8.78
CA MET A 62 -11.04 1.01 7.48
C MET A 62 -10.88 0.04 6.33
N ASP A 63 -11.67 0.24 5.28
CA ASP A 63 -11.47 -0.38 3.97
C ASP A 63 -10.84 0.62 3.01
N PHE A 64 -9.93 0.15 2.16
CA PHE A 64 -9.23 1.01 1.19
C PHE A 64 -9.55 0.60 -0.24
N GLN A 65 -9.93 1.58 -1.05
CA GLN A 65 -10.05 1.46 -2.50
C GLN A 65 -8.98 2.34 -3.13
N ILE A 66 -7.94 1.73 -3.67
CA ILE A 66 -6.74 2.40 -4.18
C ILE A 66 -6.68 2.17 -5.67
N SER A 67 -6.69 3.25 -6.45
CA SER A 67 -6.77 3.12 -7.90
C SER A 67 -5.99 4.19 -8.65
N ASN A 68 -5.49 3.84 -9.83
CA ASN A 68 -4.92 4.81 -10.78
C ASN A 68 -3.82 5.69 -10.15
N LEU A 69 -2.89 5.08 -9.42
CA LEU A 69 -1.73 5.77 -8.87
C LEU A 69 -0.48 5.50 -9.72
N ASP A 70 0.38 6.50 -9.85
CA ASP A 70 1.63 6.40 -10.62
C ASP A 70 2.79 7.04 -9.84
N HIS A 71 3.90 6.33 -9.64
CA HIS A 71 5.04 6.85 -8.86
C HIS A 71 4.65 7.29 -7.43
N CYS A 72 3.89 6.47 -6.71
CA CYS A 72 3.45 6.77 -5.35
C CYS A 72 4.07 5.83 -4.30
N ILE A 73 4.14 6.31 -3.06
CA ILE A 73 4.32 5.45 -1.88
C ILE A 73 3.10 5.60 -1.00
N VAL A 74 2.42 4.49 -0.70
CA VAL A 74 1.26 4.45 0.19
C VAL A 74 1.62 3.69 1.45
N ASN A 75 1.62 4.37 2.59
CA ASN A 75 1.85 3.79 3.91
C ASN A 75 0.54 3.70 4.70
N LEU A 76 0.00 2.49 4.78
CA LEU A 76 -1.20 2.16 5.56
C LEU A 76 -0.86 1.49 6.90
N VAL A 77 0.40 1.54 7.35
CA VAL A 77 0.79 0.93 8.63
C VAL A 77 0.38 1.86 9.79
N SER A 78 -0.58 1.43 10.60
CA SER A 78 -1.00 2.16 11.80
C SER A 78 -1.64 1.22 12.82
N SER A 79 -1.30 1.39 14.09
CA SER A 79 -1.93 0.66 15.21
C SER A 79 -3.27 1.25 15.66
N ASN A 80 -3.65 2.40 15.10
CA ASN A 80 -4.87 3.12 15.48
C ASN A 80 -6.09 2.71 14.63
N VAL A 81 -5.89 1.88 13.60
CA VAL A 81 -6.94 1.37 12.73
C VAL A 81 -6.77 -0.11 12.44
N THR A 82 -7.86 -0.85 12.43
CA THR A 82 -7.92 -2.19 11.85
C THR A 82 -8.22 -2.04 10.36
N ILE A 83 -7.39 -2.60 9.48
CA ILE A 83 -7.70 -2.62 8.05
C ILE A 83 -8.66 -3.78 7.77
N GLY A 84 -9.85 -3.50 7.26
CA GLY A 84 -10.85 -4.51 6.92
C GLY A 84 -10.51 -5.24 5.63
N ALA A 85 -10.48 -4.51 4.51
CA ALA A 85 -10.12 -5.00 3.19
C ALA A 85 -9.37 -3.93 2.36
N ILE A 86 -8.60 -4.38 1.37
CA ILE A 86 -7.95 -3.48 0.40
C ILE A 86 -8.28 -3.94 -1.02
N HIS A 87 -8.82 -3.03 -1.83
CA HIS A 87 -9.02 -3.23 -3.26
C HIS A 87 -8.10 -2.28 -4.03
N ILE A 88 -7.28 -2.84 -4.91
CA ILE A 88 -6.16 -2.19 -5.59
C ILE A 88 -6.39 -2.35 -7.10
N LYS A 89 -6.37 -1.25 -7.87
CA LYS A 89 -6.58 -1.31 -9.33
C LYS A 89 -5.75 -0.29 -10.11
N GLY A 90 -5.01 -0.71 -11.13
CA GLY A 90 -4.43 0.23 -12.09
C GLY A 90 -3.27 1.05 -11.52
N LEU A 91 -2.40 0.46 -10.69
CA LEU A 91 -1.23 1.16 -10.16
C LEU A 91 0.02 0.88 -11.00
N LYS A 92 0.89 1.87 -11.05
CA LYS A 92 2.15 1.81 -11.77
C LYS A 92 3.29 2.41 -10.95
N ASP A 93 4.47 1.79 -10.97
CA ASP A 93 5.67 2.30 -10.31
C ASP A 93 5.42 2.70 -8.84
N THR A 94 4.63 1.90 -8.10
CA THR A 94 4.11 2.28 -6.80
C THR A 94 4.47 1.26 -5.72
N ILE A 95 4.72 1.77 -4.52
CA ILE A 95 4.93 0.95 -3.32
C ILE A 95 3.72 1.08 -2.41
N ILE A 96 3.23 -0.05 -1.89
CA ILE A 96 2.20 -0.09 -0.84
C ILE A 96 2.76 -0.85 0.35
N MET A 97 2.69 -0.25 1.53
CA MET A 97 2.93 -0.89 2.81
C MET A 97 1.63 -0.89 3.60
N SER A 98 1.22 -2.03 4.14
CA SER A 98 0.06 -2.09 5.04
C SER A 98 0.40 -2.93 6.26
N GLY A 99 -0.29 -2.65 7.38
CA GLY A 99 -0.41 -3.64 8.45
C GLY A 99 -1.26 -4.85 8.00
N PRO A 100 -1.39 -5.88 8.85
CA PRO A 100 -2.30 -7.00 8.64
C PRO A 100 -3.74 -6.56 8.33
N VAL A 101 -4.34 -7.19 7.32
CA VAL A 101 -5.70 -6.95 6.83
C VAL A 101 -6.63 -8.07 7.30
N ARG A 102 -7.74 -7.69 7.92
CA ARG A 102 -8.71 -8.59 8.56
C ARG A 102 -9.44 -9.53 7.60
N SER A 103 -9.55 -9.15 6.33
CA SER A 103 -10.24 -9.95 5.33
C SER A 103 -9.32 -10.21 4.14
N SER A 104 -9.50 -9.47 3.05
CA SER A 104 -8.93 -9.80 1.75
C SER A 104 -8.22 -8.61 1.13
N ILE A 105 -7.29 -8.95 0.26
CA ILE A 105 -6.64 -8.01 -0.65
C ILE A 105 -6.89 -8.50 -2.07
N LEU A 106 -7.49 -7.63 -2.88
CA LEU A 106 -7.78 -7.88 -4.29
C LEU A 106 -7.00 -6.86 -5.14
N ILE A 107 -6.17 -7.36 -6.06
CA ILE A 107 -5.30 -6.54 -6.91
C ILE A 107 -5.64 -6.79 -8.38
N HIS A 108 -5.82 -5.71 -9.13
CA HIS A 108 -6.04 -5.77 -10.58
C HIS A 108 -5.12 -4.80 -11.33
N ASP A 109 -4.59 -5.24 -12.46
CA ASP A 109 -4.01 -4.36 -13.49
C ASP A 109 -2.90 -3.45 -12.92
N CYS A 110 -1.96 -4.04 -12.16
CA CYS A 110 -0.82 -3.30 -11.61
C CYS A 110 0.48 -3.68 -12.33
N GLU A 111 1.39 -2.72 -12.44
CA GLU A 111 2.65 -2.88 -13.15
C GLU A 111 3.82 -2.25 -12.40
N ARG A 112 4.95 -3.00 -12.28
CA ARG A 112 6.18 -2.51 -11.63
C ARG A 112 5.93 -1.96 -10.23
N CYS A 113 5.26 -2.73 -9.39
CA CYS A 113 4.94 -2.31 -8.03
C CYS A 113 5.53 -3.28 -6.99
N VAL A 114 5.78 -2.75 -5.78
CA VAL A 114 6.22 -3.54 -4.63
C VAL A 114 5.22 -3.39 -3.50
N PHE A 115 4.60 -4.49 -3.08
CA PHE A 115 3.60 -4.47 -2.02
C PHE A 115 4.08 -5.27 -0.81
N LEU A 116 4.14 -4.62 0.35
CA LEU A 116 4.32 -5.20 1.67
C LEU A 116 2.97 -5.30 2.36
N ILE A 117 2.36 -6.48 2.33
CA ILE A 117 0.96 -6.67 2.73
C ILE A 117 0.72 -8.01 3.44
N GLY A 118 -0.27 -8.04 4.33
CA GLY A 118 -0.70 -9.28 5.00
C GLY A 118 -2.22 -9.39 5.05
N CYS A 119 -2.80 -10.56 4.80
CA CYS A 119 -4.26 -10.75 4.77
C CYS A 119 -4.69 -12.21 4.96
N HIS A 120 -5.98 -12.48 5.14
CA HIS A 120 -6.47 -13.87 5.09
C HIS A 120 -6.51 -14.41 3.66
N GLN A 121 -6.93 -13.58 2.70
CA GLN A 121 -7.14 -13.99 1.30
C GLN A 121 -6.48 -13.01 0.35
N PHE A 122 -5.56 -13.50 -0.47
CA PHE A 122 -4.87 -12.73 -1.49
C PHE A 122 -5.36 -13.16 -2.88
N ARG A 123 -5.77 -12.20 -3.70
CA ARG A 123 -6.08 -12.42 -5.11
C ARG A 123 -5.47 -11.32 -5.97
N MET A 124 -4.83 -11.72 -7.06
CA MET A 124 -4.26 -10.80 -8.03
C MET A 124 -4.60 -11.21 -9.46
N HIS A 125 -4.91 -10.24 -10.29
CA HIS A 125 -5.33 -10.49 -11.67
C HIS A 125 -4.72 -9.46 -12.63
N THR A 126 -4.36 -9.90 -13.85
CA THR A 126 -3.87 -9.03 -14.95
C THR A 126 -2.67 -8.13 -14.59
N SER A 127 -1.90 -8.48 -13.55
CA SER A 127 -0.77 -7.68 -13.06
C SER A 127 0.57 -8.24 -13.56
N ARG A 128 1.58 -7.37 -13.69
CA ARG A 128 2.90 -7.78 -14.19
C ARG A 128 4.06 -7.10 -13.48
N GLN A 129 5.21 -7.77 -13.42
CA GLN A 129 6.42 -7.22 -12.82
C GLN A 129 6.18 -6.73 -11.39
N MET A 130 5.64 -7.62 -10.55
CA MET A 130 5.26 -7.28 -9.17
C MET A 130 6.19 -7.99 -8.19
N THR A 131 6.58 -7.33 -7.11
CA THR A 131 7.14 -8.00 -5.94
C THR A 131 6.18 -7.89 -4.76
N ILE A 132 5.70 -9.01 -4.26
CA ILE A 132 4.73 -9.09 -3.17
C ILE A 132 5.40 -9.72 -1.95
N TYR A 133 5.66 -8.90 -0.92
CA TYR A 133 6.03 -9.35 0.41
C TYR A 133 4.75 -9.67 1.17
N LEU A 134 4.41 -10.95 1.23
CA LEU A 134 3.08 -11.42 1.62
C LEU A 134 3.08 -12.18 2.95
N HIS A 135 2.07 -11.90 3.77
CA HIS A 135 1.59 -12.82 4.80
C HIS A 135 0.19 -13.26 4.41
N THR A 136 -0.04 -14.56 4.26
CA THR A 136 -1.42 -15.03 4.09
C THR A 136 -1.69 -16.39 4.71
N THR A 137 -2.91 -16.58 5.21
CA THR A 137 -3.34 -17.83 5.88
C THR A 137 -4.01 -18.82 4.92
N SER A 138 -4.38 -18.37 3.72
CA SER A 138 -4.89 -19.19 2.61
C SER A 138 -3.89 -19.22 1.44
N HIS A 139 -4.15 -20.01 0.41
CA HIS A 139 -3.29 -20.01 -0.78
C HIS A 139 -3.50 -18.69 -1.55
N PRO A 140 -2.44 -17.92 -1.85
CA PRO A 140 -2.53 -16.79 -2.76
C PRO A 140 -2.99 -17.26 -4.13
N ILE A 141 -3.93 -16.55 -4.75
CA ILE A 141 -4.39 -16.85 -6.12
C ILE A 141 -3.91 -15.76 -7.07
N ILE A 142 -3.34 -16.17 -8.20
CA ILE A 142 -3.05 -15.28 -9.33
C ILE A 142 -3.76 -15.75 -10.59
N GLU A 143 -4.12 -14.82 -11.47
CA GLU A 143 -4.78 -15.10 -12.75
C GLU A 143 -4.33 -14.07 -13.79
N ASP A 144 -4.00 -14.50 -15.01
CA ASP A 144 -3.48 -13.61 -16.08
C ASP A 144 -2.31 -12.70 -15.64
N CYS A 145 -1.47 -13.19 -14.72
CA CYS A 145 -0.32 -12.46 -14.21
C CYS A 145 0.99 -12.93 -14.86
N ASN A 146 2.03 -12.10 -14.83
CA ASN A 146 3.34 -12.44 -15.38
C ASN A 146 4.48 -11.77 -14.58
N ASN A 147 5.60 -12.46 -14.40
CA ASN A 147 6.77 -11.96 -13.66
C ASN A 147 6.41 -11.47 -12.25
N ILE A 148 5.79 -12.36 -11.47
CA ILE A 148 5.43 -12.09 -10.08
C ILE A 148 6.47 -12.70 -9.14
N LEU A 149 7.01 -11.91 -8.23
CA LEU A 149 7.90 -12.36 -7.18
C LEU A 149 7.16 -12.36 -5.85
N PHE A 150 7.21 -13.46 -5.12
CA PHE A 150 6.69 -13.53 -3.74
C PHE A 150 7.84 -13.62 -2.72
N ALA A 151 7.70 -12.91 -1.61
CA ALA A 151 8.61 -12.93 -0.48
C ALA A 151 7.81 -13.03 0.82
N PRO A 152 8.41 -13.50 1.93
CA PRO A 152 7.74 -13.42 3.22
C PRO A 152 7.51 -11.95 3.61
N TYR A 153 6.40 -11.67 4.28
CA TYR A 153 6.13 -10.36 4.87
C TYR A 153 7.21 -9.98 5.89
N THR A 154 7.87 -8.84 5.66
CA THR A 154 9.00 -8.36 6.46
C THR A 154 8.70 -7.11 7.27
N LEU A 155 7.42 -6.73 7.44
CA LEU A 155 7.07 -5.59 8.27
C LEU A 155 7.59 -5.82 9.69
N SER A 156 8.29 -4.83 10.24
CA SER A 156 8.80 -4.87 11.61
C SER A 156 8.55 -3.54 12.29
N VAL A 157 7.53 -3.50 13.15
CA VAL A 157 7.22 -2.35 14.01
C VAL A 157 6.82 -2.84 15.40
N PRO A 158 7.03 -2.05 16.48
CA PRO A 158 6.72 -2.49 17.84
C PRO A 158 5.26 -2.92 18.05
N SER A 159 4.32 -2.31 17.32
CA SER A 159 2.88 -2.59 17.41
C SER A 159 2.40 -3.76 16.54
N LEU A 160 3.30 -4.48 15.86
CA LEU A 160 2.92 -5.50 14.87
C LEU A 160 2.06 -6.62 15.46
N GLY A 161 2.38 -7.11 16.66
CA GLY A 161 1.59 -8.13 17.35
C GLY A 161 0.14 -7.70 17.55
N ASN A 162 -0.08 -6.48 18.06
CA ASN A 162 -1.41 -5.91 18.26
C ASN A 162 -2.17 -5.77 16.94
N MET A 163 -1.49 -5.43 15.84
CA MET A 163 -2.13 -5.33 14.52
C MET A 163 -2.56 -6.70 13.98
N PHE A 164 -1.77 -7.76 14.19
CA PHE A 164 -2.18 -9.14 13.85
C PHE A 164 -3.40 -9.58 14.68
N GLU A 165 -3.41 -9.29 15.98
CA GLU A 165 -4.55 -9.58 16.87
C GLU A 165 -5.81 -8.84 16.42
N ALA A 166 -5.72 -7.54 16.13
CA ALA A 166 -6.84 -6.73 15.64
C ALA A 166 -7.38 -7.24 14.29
N ALA A 167 -6.48 -7.65 13.39
CA ALA A 167 -6.84 -8.27 12.12
C ALA A 167 -7.36 -9.71 12.27
N LYS A 168 -7.23 -10.34 13.44
CA LYS A 168 -7.55 -11.76 13.69
C LYS A 168 -6.79 -12.71 12.76
N LEU A 169 -5.58 -12.31 12.36
CA LEU A 169 -4.72 -13.03 11.45
C LEU A 169 -3.66 -13.79 12.24
N ASP A 170 -3.51 -15.09 12.00
CA ASP A 170 -2.52 -15.92 12.69
C ASP A 170 -1.10 -15.59 12.18
N PRO A 171 -0.20 -15.05 13.03
CA PRO A 171 1.15 -14.68 12.62
C PRO A 171 2.05 -15.90 12.36
N THR A 172 1.65 -17.10 12.80
CA THR A 172 2.45 -18.33 12.63
C THR A 172 2.13 -19.07 11.34
N ASN A 173 1.02 -18.73 10.68
CA ASN A 173 0.57 -19.37 9.44
C ASN A 173 0.75 -18.42 8.25
N ASN A 174 1.88 -18.57 7.56
CA ASN A 174 2.18 -17.82 6.34
C ASN A 174 2.38 -18.76 5.14
N LYS A 175 1.58 -18.57 4.09
CA LYS A 175 1.56 -19.35 2.85
C LYS A 175 1.95 -18.53 1.61
N TYR A 176 2.79 -17.51 1.78
CA TYR A 176 3.25 -16.65 0.69
C TYR A 176 3.84 -17.40 -0.51
N ASP A 177 4.41 -18.59 -0.29
CA ASP A 177 5.06 -19.45 -1.29
C ASP A 177 4.14 -20.56 -1.85
N LYS A 178 2.85 -20.57 -1.50
CA LYS A 178 1.86 -21.59 -1.93
C LYS A 178 0.87 -21.04 -2.94
N VAL A 179 1.38 -20.37 -3.97
CA VAL A 179 0.58 -19.63 -4.95
C VAL A 179 -0.12 -20.60 -5.93
N GLU A 180 -1.41 -20.38 -6.13
CA GLU A 180 -2.23 -21.04 -7.14
C GLU A 180 -2.38 -20.12 -8.35
N ASP A 181 -1.82 -20.52 -9.49
CA ASP A 181 -1.99 -19.81 -10.77
C ASP A 181 -3.16 -20.43 -11.54
N PHE A 182 -4.30 -19.72 -11.52
CA PHE A 182 -5.59 -20.25 -11.96
C PHE A 182 -5.64 -20.59 -13.45
N ASN A 183 -4.93 -19.82 -14.29
CA ASN A 183 -4.90 -20.04 -15.74
C ASN A 183 -3.79 -21.02 -16.17
N TRP A 184 -2.97 -21.50 -15.23
CA TRP A 184 -1.93 -22.48 -15.50
C TRP A 184 -2.41 -23.92 -15.31
N LEU A 185 -3.05 -24.46 -16.34
CA LEU A 185 -3.63 -25.81 -16.33
C LEU A 185 -2.60 -26.95 -16.57
N ARG A 186 -1.30 -26.67 -16.52
CA ARG A 186 -0.24 -27.67 -16.81
C ARG A 186 0.28 -28.32 -15.53
N GLN A 187 0.86 -29.52 -15.65
CA GLN A 187 1.43 -30.26 -14.51
C GLN A 187 2.73 -29.65 -13.98
N GLN A 188 3.50 -28.97 -14.84
CA GLN A 188 4.73 -28.29 -14.43
C GLN A 188 4.42 -27.05 -13.59
N ALA A 189 5.39 -26.57 -12.82
CA ALA A 189 5.26 -25.29 -12.10
C ALA A 189 4.92 -24.14 -13.06
N SER A 190 4.08 -23.21 -12.60
CA SER A 190 3.78 -22.00 -13.36
C SER A 190 5.05 -21.17 -13.54
N PRO A 191 5.35 -20.69 -14.77
CA PRO A 191 6.45 -19.76 -15.00
C PRO A 191 6.09 -18.31 -14.65
N ASN A 192 4.83 -18.02 -14.29
CA ASN A 192 4.35 -16.66 -14.09
C ASN A 192 4.74 -16.07 -12.73
N TRP A 193 5.20 -16.91 -11.80
CA TRP A 193 5.63 -16.49 -10.48
C TRP A 193 6.81 -17.31 -9.97
N GLN A 194 7.56 -16.72 -9.04
CA GLN A 194 8.62 -17.40 -8.28
C GLN A 194 8.83 -16.70 -6.94
N THR A 195 9.63 -17.29 -6.05
CA THR A 195 10.03 -16.64 -4.80
C THR A 195 11.25 -15.75 -5.00
N VAL A 196 11.32 -14.64 -4.27
CA VAL A 196 12.52 -13.80 -4.19
C VAL A 196 13.68 -14.60 -3.57
N LEU A 197 14.88 -14.43 -4.10
CA LEU A 197 16.10 -15.02 -3.52
C LEU A 197 16.33 -14.48 -2.11
N GLU A 198 16.74 -15.34 -1.18
CA GLU A 198 16.85 -14.99 0.25
C GLU A 198 17.76 -13.77 0.50
N ASN A 199 18.86 -13.65 -0.22
CA ASN A 199 19.81 -12.52 -0.13
C ASN A 199 19.30 -11.22 -0.79
N LYS A 200 18.15 -11.26 -1.46
CA LYS A 200 17.48 -10.12 -2.10
C LYS A 200 16.21 -9.67 -1.36
N ILE A 201 15.82 -10.37 -0.30
CA ILE A 201 14.66 -10.02 0.52
C ILE A 201 14.94 -8.70 1.24
N LEU A 202 14.15 -7.68 0.93
CA LEU A 202 14.16 -6.40 1.64
C LEU A 202 13.57 -6.57 3.05
N LYS A 203 14.28 -6.03 4.04
CA LYS A 203 13.87 -6.06 5.47
C LYS A 203 13.61 -4.66 6.02
N ASP A 204 14.26 -3.66 5.44
CA ASP A 204 14.13 -2.26 5.83
C ASP A 204 13.26 -1.53 4.83
N TRP A 205 12.23 -0.84 5.32
CA TRP A 205 11.24 -0.16 4.51
C TRP A 205 11.31 1.36 4.76
N PRO A 206 11.91 2.14 3.85
CA PRO A 206 11.89 3.59 3.92
C PRO A 206 10.47 4.15 4.05
N PHE A 207 10.35 5.28 4.76
CA PHE A 207 9.07 5.95 5.08
C PHE A 207 8.10 5.18 5.97
N LEU A 208 8.45 4.00 6.47
CA LEU A 208 7.61 3.27 7.43
C LEU A 208 7.26 4.10 8.68
N HIS A 209 8.18 4.96 9.12
CA HIS A 209 8.05 5.83 10.29
C HIS A 209 7.93 7.32 9.95
N VAL A 210 7.59 7.65 8.70
CA VAL A 210 7.47 9.05 8.25
C VAL A 210 6.00 9.36 8.01
N ASP A 211 5.49 10.43 8.61
CA ASP A 211 4.10 10.84 8.40
C ASP A 211 3.91 11.71 7.15
N ASP A 212 4.93 12.50 6.81
CA ASP A 212 4.90 13.43 5.67
C ASP A 212 6.34 13.74 5.22
N PRO A 213 6.85 13.10 4.14
CA PRO A 213 8.15 13.44 3.59
C PRO A 213 8.10 14.83 2.95
N LYS A 214 9.08 15.66 3.29
CA LYS A 214 9.04 17.11 3.05
C LYS A 214 9.19 17.53 1.58
N ASP A 215 9.55 16.62 0.67
CA ASP A 215 9.70 16.90 -0.75
C ASP A 215 9.49 15.66 -1.65
N GLU A 216 8.98 15.91 -2.86
CA GLU A 216 8.69 14.93 -3.92
C GLU A 216 9.95 14.20 -4.41
N GLU A 217 11.09 14.88 -4.45
CA GLU A 217 12.36 14.32 -4.90
C GLU A 217 12.81 13.15 -4.03
N THR A 218 12.68 13.28 -2.71
CA THR A 218 12.98 12.19 -1.77
C THR A 218 12.08 10.97 -2.00
N VAL A 219 10.79 11.19 -2.27
CA VAL A 219 9.84 10.10 -2.58
C VAL A 219 10.26 9.35 -3.85
N LEU A 220 10.57 10.09 -4.92
CA LEU A 220 11.00 9.52 -6.19
C LEU A 220 12.34 8.76 -6.08
N ASN A 221 13.29 9.29 -5.32
CA ASN A 221 14.59 8.63 -5.11
C ASN A 221 14.44 7.27 -4.43
N VAL A 222 13.64 7.21 -3.36
CA VAL A 222 13.34 5.96 -2.65
C VAL A 222 12.58 4.98 -3.53
N LEU A 223 11.58 5.46 -4.29
CA LEU A 223 10.85 4.63 -5.26
C LEU A 223 11.81 3.98 -6.26
N ASN A 224 12.67 4.78 -6.88
CA ASN A 224 13.61 4.31 -7.88
C ASN A 224 14.64 3.33 -7.30
N GLU A 225 15.10 3.56 -6.06
CA GLU A 225 16.00 2.64 -5.38
C GLU A 225 15.33 1.27 -5.15
N ILE A 226 14.12 1.27 -4.57
CA ILE A 226 13.42 0.02 -4.25
C ILE A 226 13.00 -0.68 -5.55
N LEU A 227 12.31 0.00 -6.47
CA LEU A 227 11.87 -0.60 -7.74
C LEU A 227 13.05 -1.06 -8.60
N GLY A 228 14.13 -0.27 -8.65
CA GLY A 228 15.34 -0.61 -9.39
C GLY A 228 16.05 -1.85 -8.85
N SER A 229 16.06 -2.03 -7.51
CA SER A 229 16.64 -3.23 -6.89
C SER A 229 15.92 -4.53 -7.27
N GLN A 230 14.63 -4.45 -7.62
CA GLN A 230 13.80 -5.60 -7.98
C GLN A 230 13.90 -5.99 -9.48
N LEU A 231 14.48 -5.13 -10.33
CA LEU A 231 14.59 -5.37 -11.78
C LEU A 231 15.83 -6.19 -12.19
N ILE A 232 16.74 -6.50 -11.25
CA ILE A 232 18.02 -7.18 -11.50
C ILE A 232 17.97 -8.66 -11.02
N SER A 233 16.78 -9.27 -11.00
CA SER A 233 16.58 -10.69 -10.63
C SER A 233 16.21 -11.55 -11.83
#